data_AF-A0A396YR84-F1
#
_entry.id   AF-A0A396YR84-F1
#
_cell.length_a   1.000
_cell.length_b   1.000
_cell.length_c   1.000
_cell.angle_alpha   90.00
_cell.angle_beta   90.00
_cell.angle_gamma   90.00
#
_symmetry.space_group_name_H-M   'P 1'
#
loop_
_entity.id
_entity.type
_entity.pdbx_description
1 polymer ?
#
loop_
_entity_poly.entity_id
_entity_poly.type
_entity_poly.pdbx_seq_one_letter_code
_entity_poly.pdbx_strand_id
1 'polypeptide(L)'
;MKTISKILYVLLSIYSFIFVNSILAKDSALEHMDELIFLTEGVAKESLRYIQLIAKPDPPQPANNSISKIVDLVEQTEKRVQVTTPFKENESFKNAVMNYLSGISLLFLVRYSPFEQLLFDANKNKSSEYKLSYLLTKREASTVLYTNEQIFLEAKNKFAIENNVHYLEKENANSFRLRNAAEALNYHENLYVENFYIYLTEAHLLYAIQSENVIDIEKRRLALIQLSDHMFSILEKHPVYKNDGSLILSYRKNLAFYQKESTEDVPFFVELILQKERFNRFKKRFGKMSRSEKTKEDLNQYKELQADLVQLIQKCDQIEKRLKTERSLLRIQWEKANKEFLIKFVL
;
A
#
# COMPACT_ATOMS: atom_id res chain seq x y z
N MET A 1 -36.00 27.37 -65.41
CA MET A 1 -36.67 26.88 -64.17
C MET A 1 -36.62 25.37 -63.97
N LYS A 2 -36.93 24.52 -64.96
CA LYS A 2 -36.98 23.05 -64.78
C LYS A 2 -35.63 22.38 -64.41
N THR A 3 -34.50 22.94 -64.86
CA THR A 3 -33.14 22.40 -64.56
C THR A 3 -32.66 22.73 -63.15
N ILE A 4 -32.96 23.93 -62.65
CA ILE A 4 -32.60 24.37 -61.29
C ILE A 4 -33.36 23.55 -60.23
N SER A 5 -34.63 23.22 -60.50
CA SER A 5 -35.43 22.35 -59.64
C SER A 5 -34.83 20.93 -59.51
N LYS A 6 -34.32 20.34 -60.61
CA LYS A 6 -33.70 19.01 -60.58
C LYS A 6 -32.40 18.97 -59.77
N ILE A 7 -31.57 20.01 -59.88
CA ILE A 7 -30.31 20.11 -59.11
C ILE A 7 -30.60 20.26 -57.62
N LEU A 8 -31.64 21.03 -57.26
CA LEU A 8 -32.06 21.21 -55.87
C LEU A 8 -32.56 19.89 -55.24
N TYR A 9 -33.31 19.06 -55.99
CA TYR A 9 -33.75 17.74 -55.51
C TYR A 9 -32.58 16.76 -55.29
N VAL A 10 -31.57 16.78 -56.18
CA VAL A 10 -30.37 15.96 -56.01
C VAL A 10 -29.58 16.39 -54.78
N LEU A 11 -29.39 17.71 -54.58
CA LEU A 11 -28.70 18.24 -53.39
C LEU A 11 -29.47 17.93 -52.09
N LEU A 12 -30.81 18.02 -52.10
CA LEU A 12 -31.64 17.63 -50.95
C LEU A 12 -31.52 16.13 -50.63
N SER A 13 -31.47 15.28 -51.68
CA SER A 13 -31.33 13.83 -51.51
C SER A 13 -29.96 13.44 -50.96
N ILE A 14 -28.88 14.08 -51.43
CA ILE A 14 -27.52 13.90 -50.91
C ILE A 14 -27.44 14.36 -49.46
N TYR A 15 -28.06 15.50 -49.13
CA TYR A 15 -28.09 16.02 -47.75
C TYR A 15 -28.87 15.09 -46.81
N SER A 16 -29.99 14.52 -47.27
CA SER A 16 -30.75 13.53 -46.51
C SER A 16 -29.98 12.21 -46.29
N PHE A 17 -29.18 11.78 -47.27
CA PHE A 17 -28.37 10.56 -47.17
C PHE A 17 -27.19 10.73 -46.19
N ILE A 18 -26.58 11.93 -46.13
CA ILE A 18 -25.53 12.25 -45.15
C ILE A 18 -26.12 12.29 -43.73
N PHE A 19 -27.33 12.85 -43.57
CA PHE A 19 -27.96 12.96 -42.26
C PHE A 19 -28.39 11.59 -41.69
N VAL A 20 -28.99 10.72 -42.51
CA VAL A 20 -29.41 9.37 -42.07
C VAL A 20 -28.22 8.49 -41.69
N ASN A 21 -27.12 8.55 -42.44
CA ASN A 21 -25.89 7.81 -42.09
C ASN A 21 -25.24 8.31 -40.81
N SER A 22 -25.33 9.61 -40.50
CA SER A 22 -24.79 10.17 -39.25
C SER A 22 -25.55 9.70 -38.00
N ILE A 23 -26.86 9.43 -38.12
CA ILE A 23 -27.69 8.92 -37.02
C ILE A 23 -27.46 7.42 -36.81
N LEU A 24 -27.48 6.61 -37.89
CA LEU A 24 -27.19 5.17 -37.82
C LEU A 24 -25.76 4.87 -37.34
N ALA A 25 -24.77 5.66 -37.76
CA ALA A 25 -23.40 5.52 -37.29
C ALA A 25 -23.25 5.87 -35.80
N LYS A 26 -24.04 6.83 -35.30
CA LYS A 26 -24.05 7.23 -33.89
C LYS A 26 -24.67 6.15 -33.00
N ASP A 27 -25.76 5.55 -33.44
CA ASP A 27 -26.39 4.43 -32.72
C ASP A 27 -25.45 3.22 -32.67
N SER A 28 -24.76 2.89 -33.77
CA SER A 28 -23.78 1.79 -33.80
C SER A 28 -22.53 2.01 -32.93
N ALA A 29 -22.07 3.26 -32.77
CA ALA A 29 -20.93 3.60 -31.93
C ALA A 29 -21.27 3.51 -30.44
N LEU A 30 -22.46 4.01 -30.07
CA LEU A 30 -22.97 3.89 -28.71
C LEU A 30 -23.18 2.41 -28.35
N GLU A 31 -23.80 1.62 -29.23
CA GLU A 31 -23.99 0.18 -29.02
C GLU A 31 -22.67 -0.56 -28.81
N HIS A 32 -21.66 -0.28 -29.63
CA HIS A 32 -20.33 -0.89 -29.46
C HIS A 32 -19.68 -0.49 -28.13
N MET A 33 -19.79 0.79 -27.76
CA MET A 33 -19.23 1.27 -26.50
C MET A 33 -19.92 0.61 -25.30
N ASP A 34 -21.25 0.54 -25.34
CA ASP A 34 -22.06 -0.07 -24.30
C ASP A 34 -21.82 -1.59 -24.23
N GLU A 35 -21.64 -2.29 -25.34
CA GLU A 35 -21.29 -3.72 -25.35
C GLU A 35 -20.00 -3.96 -24.56
N LEU A 36 -18.92 -3.24 -24.88
CA LEU A 36 -17.64 -3.41 -24.21
C LEU A 36 -17.67 -3.00 -22.73
N ILE A 37 -18.39 -1.93 -22.39
CA ILE A 37 -18.56 -1.51 -20.99
C ILE A 37 -19.37 -2.55 -20.22
N PHE A 38 -20.47 -3.03 -20.79
CA PHE A 38 -21.37 -4.00 -20.17
C PHE A 38 -20.65 -5.31 -19.82
N LEU A 39 -19.72 -5.76 -20.67
CA LEU A 39 -18.89 -6.93 -20.39
C LEU A 39 -18.12 -6.81 -19.06
N THR A 40 -17.72 -5.60 -18.67
CA THR A 40 -16.94 -5.37 -17.44
C THR A 40 -17.79 -5.31 -16.16
N GLU A 41 -19.12 -5.17 -16.26
CA GLU A 41 -19.98 -4.92 -15.09
C GLU A 41 -20.02 -6.10 -14.11
N GLY A 42 -20.06 -7.33 -14.64
CA GLY A 42 -20.02 -8.54 -13.82
C GLY A 42 -18.73 -8.63 -13.00
N VAL A 43 -17.60 -8.35 -13.66
CA VAL A 43 -16.28 -8.29 -13.02
C VAL A 43 -16.26 -7.19 -11.96
N ALA A 44 -16.79 -6.01 -12.27
CA ALA A 44 -16.77 -4.88 -11.34
C ALA A 44 -17.58 -5.17 -10.07
N LYS A 45 -18.76 -5.78 -10.22
CA LYS A 45 -19.62 -6.18 -9.10
C LYS A 45 -18.95 -7.19 -8.18
N GLU A 46 -18.38 -8.26 -8.74
CA GLU A 46 -17.72 -9.30 -7.94
C GLU A 46 -16.44 -8.79 -7.29
N SER A 47 -15.67 -7.96 -8.00
CA SER A 47 -14.46 -7.32 -7.47
C SER A 47 -14.79 -6.39 -6.30
N LEU A 48 -15.81 -5.54 -6.44
CA LEU A 48 -16.28 -4.65 -5.38
C LEU A 48 -16.74 -5.44 -4.15
N ARG A 49 -17.50 -6.52 -4.35
CA ARG A 49 -17.98 -7.39 -3.26
C ARG A 49 -16.82 -7.98 -2.48
N TYR A 50 -15.77 -8.45 -3.15
CA TYR A 50 -14.58 -8.96 -2.49
C TYR A 50 -13.82 -7.86 -1.76
N ILE A 51 -13.58 -6.72 -2.40
CA ILE A 51 -12.87 -5.57 -1.79
C ILE A 51 -13.58 -5.13 -0.50
N GLN A 52 -14.91 -5.01 -0.55
CA GLN A 52 -15.72 -4.70 0.61
C GLN A 52 -15.72 -5.79 1.69
N LEU A 53 -15.52 -7.05 1.31
CA LEU A 53 -15.38 -8.14 2.27
C LEU A 53 -14.08 -8.03 3.04
N ILE A 54 -12.96 -7.78 2.35
CA ILE A 54 -11.63 -7.72 2.95
C ILE A 54 -11.35 -6.40 3.68
N ALA A 55 -12.08 -5.32 3.35
CA ALA A 55 -11.99 -4.03 4.04
C ALA A 55 -12.75 -4.01 5.38
N LYS A 56 -13.52 -5.07 5.68
CA LYS A 56 -14.17 -5.19 6.99
C LYS A 56 -13.12 -5.40 8.09
N PRO A 57 -13.40 -4.95 9.33
CA PRO A 57 -12.46 -5.07 10.44
C PRO A 57 -12.09 -6.50 10.81
N ASP A 58 -13.06 -7.41 10.69
CA ASP A 58 -12.92 -8.84 10.94
C ASP A 58 -13.31 -9.56 9.64
N PRO A 59 -12.44 -9.55 8.61
CA PRO A 59 -12.75 -10.19 7.36
C PRO A 59 -12.86 -11.69 7.61
N PRO A 60 -13.90 -12.38 7.11
CA PRO A 60 -13.98 -13.82 7.24
C PRO A 60 -12.76 -14.48 6.57
N GLN A 61 -12.27 -15.58 7.17
CA GLN A 61 -11.19 -16.46 6.67
C GLN A 61 -11.29 -16.68 5.16
N PRO A 62 -10.17 -16.79 4.43
CA PRO A 62 -10.09 -16.32 3.06
C PRO A 62 -11.15 -16.95 2.18
N ALA A 63 -11.87 -16.09 1.48
CA ALA A 63 -12.74 -16.46 0.39
C ALA A 63 -11.88 -16.77 -0.86
N ASN A 64 -10.96 -17.74 -0.77
CA ASN A 64 -10.17 -18.22 -1.92
C ASN A 64 -11.09 -18.60 -3.09
N ASN A 65 -12.27 -19.15 -2.77
CA ASN A 65 -13.34 -19.41 -3.72
C ASN A 65 -13.90 -18.14 -4.40
N SER A 66 -13.88 -16.98 -3.73
CA SER A 66 -14.28 -15.70 -4.35
C SER A 66 -13.20 -15.14 -5.26
N ILE A 67 -11.92 -15.29 -4.90
CA ILE A 67 -10.80 -14.83 -5.74
C ILE A 67 -10.72 -15.64 -7.03
N SER A 68 -10.74 -16.98 -6.92
CA SER A 68 -10.78 -17.87 -8.11
C SER A 68 -11.97 -17.55 -9.01
N LYS A 69 -13.17 -17.32 -8.44
CA LYS A 69 -14.33 -16.89 -9.23
C LYS A 69 -14.11 -15.57 -9.97
N ILE A 70 -13.44 -14.60 -9.36
CA ILE A 70 -13.15 -13.31 -10.00
C ILE A 70 -12.13 -13.49 -11.12
N VAL A 71 -11.05 -14.25 -10.89
CA VAL A 71 -10.05 -14.55 -11.92
C VAL A 71 -10.69 -15.28 -13.10
N ASP A 72 -11.50 -16.32 -12.85
CA ASP A 72 -12.21 -17.06 -13.90
C ASP A 72 -13.19 -16.17 -14.68
N LEU A 73 -13.89 -15.27 -13.97
CA LEU A 73 -14.82 -14.32 -14.59
C LEU A 73 -14.07 -13.29 -15.44
N VAL A 74 -12.92 -12.80 -14.99
CA VAL A 74 -12.06 -11.91 -15.77
C VAL A 74 -11.57 -12.61 -17.03
N GLU A 75 -11.05 -13.83 -16.92
CA GLU A 75 -10.55 -14.60 -18.09
C GLU A 75 -11.66 -14.84 -19.13
N GLN A 76 -12.87 -15.20 -18.68
CA GLN A 76 -14.03 -15.34 -19.57
C GLN A 76 -14.42 -14.01 -20.22
N THR A 77 -14.32 -12.91 -19.49
CA THR A 77 -14.64 -11.57 -19.99
C THR A 77 -13.61 -11.10 -21.01
N GLU A 78 -12.32 -11.32 -20.75
CA GLU A 78 -11.21 -11.04 -21.68
C GLU A 78 -11.39 -11.80 -22.99
N LYS A 79 -11.75 -13.09 -22.96
CA LYS A 79 -12.07 -13.87 -24.17
C LYS A 79 -13.22 -13.27 -24.97
N ARG A 80 -14.27 -12.78 -24.30
CA ARG A 80 -15.42 -12.13 -24.94
C ARG A 80 -15.03 -10.81 -25.60
N VAL A 81 -14.30 -9.95 -24.88
CA VAL A 81 -13.78 -8.68 -25.43
C VAL A 81 -12.85 -8.95 -26.62
N GLN A 82 -11.99 -9.98 -26.54
CA GLN A 82 -11.07 -10.34 -27.61
C GLN A 82 -11.78 -10.71 -28.91
N VAL A 83 -12.93 -11.38 -28.86
CA VAL A 83 -13.71 -11.75 -30.06
C VAL A 83 -14.66 -10.65 -30.54
N THR A 84 -14.90 -9.59 -29.76
CA THR A 84 -15.67 -8.43 -30.21
C THR A 84 -14.91 -7.70 -31.32
N THR A 85 -15.59 -7.44 -32.44
CA THR A 85 -15.01 -6.75 -33.60
C THR A 85 -14.64 -5.31 -33.24
N PRO A 86 -13.44 -4.82 -33.60
CA PRO A 86 -13.08 -3.42 -33.40
C PRO A 86 -14.01 -2.47 -34.17
N PHE A 87 -14.42 -1.37 -33.53
CA PHE A 87 -15.23 -0.38 -34.21
C PHE A 87 -14.42 0.38 -35.25
N LYS A 88 -14.85 0.34 -36.52
CA LYS A 88 -14.14 0.94 -37.67
C LYS A 88 -12.64 0.56 -37.69
N GLU A 89 -12.33 -0.70 -37.39
CA GLU A 89 -10.94 -1.23 -37.36
C GLU A 89 -10.02 -0.58 -36.30
N ASN A 90 -10.55 0.27 -35.41
CA ASN A 90 -9.80 0.90 -34.34
C ASN A 90 -9.90 0.08 -33.06
N GLU A 91 -8.78 -0.53 -32.65
CA GLU A 91 -8.71 -1.36 -31.45
C GLU A 91 -8.49 -0.59 -30.15
N SER A 92 -8.28 0.72 -30.20
CA SER A 92 -7.79 1.50 -29.04
C SER A 92 -8.69 1.35 -27.81
N PHE A 93 -10.01 1.46 -27.98
CA PHE A 93 -10.94 1.33 -26.87
C PHE A 93 -11.03 -0.11 -26.34
N LYS A 94 -11.09 -1.09 -27.25
CA LYS A 94 -11.04 -2.52 -26.91
C LYS A 94 -9.78 -2.89 -26.13
N ASN A 95 -8.61 -2.40 -26.55
CA ASN A 95 -7.33 -2.65 -25.88
C ASN A 95 -7.29 -1.99 -24.49
N ALA A 96 -7.89 -0.82 -24.32
CA ALA A 96 -8.01 -0.18 -23.01
C ALA A 96 -8.90 -0.99 -22.06
N VAL A 97 -10.01 -1.57 -22.55
CA VAL A 97 -10.86 -2.49 -21.79
C VAL A 97 -10.09 -3.75 -21.38
N MET A 98 -9.33 -4.34 -22.30
CA MET A 98 -8.48 -5.50 -22.01
C MET A 98 -7.45 -5.19 -20.93
N ASN A 99 -6.72 -4.07 -21.03
CA ASN A 99 -5.74 -3.68 -20.03
C ASN A 99 -6.37 -3.47 -18.64
N TYR A 100 -7.56 -2.88 -18.58
CA TYR A 100 -8.31 -2.73 -17.33
C TYR A 100 -8.65 -4.09 -16.70
N LEU A 101 -9.18 -5.02 -17.50
CA LEU A 101 -9.48 -6.39 -17.06
C LEU A 101 -8.22 -7.13 -16.57
N SER A 102 -7.12 -7.05 -17.32
CA SER A 102 -5.85 -7.68 -16.92
C SER A 102 -5.28 -7.07 -15.63
N GLY A 103 -5.47 -5.76 -15.41
CA GLY A 103 -5.13 -5.09 -14.16
C GLY A 103 -5.92 -5.64 -12.96
N ILE A 104 -7.22 -5.90 -13.15
CA ILE A 104 -8.06 -6.56 -12.14
C ILE A 104 -7.51 -7.97 -11.88
N SER A 105 -7.30 -8.77 -12.93
CA SER A 105 -6.77 -10.14 -12.81
C SER A 105 -5.47 -10.18 -12.00
N LEU A 106 -4.51 -9.31 -12.33
CA LEU A 106 -3.23 -9.21 -11.63
C LEU A 106 -3.41 -8.93 -10.13
N LEU A 107 -4.23 -7.94 -9.76
CA LEU A 107 -4.50 -7.61 -8.37
C LEU A 107 -5.04 -8.82 -7.59
N PHE A 108 -5.97 -9.55 -8.19
CA PHE A 108 -6.60 -10.70 -7.56
C PHE A 108 -5.67 -11.93 -7.51
N LEU A 109 -4.84 -12.15 -8.53
CA LEU A 109 -3.83 -13.21 -8.54
C LEU A 109 -2.77 -12.99 -7.46
N VAL A 110 -2.31 -11.75 -7.26
CA VAL A 110 -1.36 -11.42 -6.18
C VAL A 110 -1.98 -11.72 -4.81
N ARG A 111 -3.28 -11.46 -4.64
CA ARG A 111 -4.03 -11.77 -3.41
C ARG A 111 -4.36 -13.26 -3.26
N TYR A 112 -4.41 -14.01 -4.36
CA TYR A 112 -4.53 -15.47 -4.32
C TYR A 112 -3.20 -16.16 -3.99
N SER A 113 -2.09 -15.42 -4.07
CA SER A 113 -0.77 -16.05 -4.04
C SER A 113 -0.59 -16.87 -2.74
N PRO A 114 0.11 -18.02 -2.82
CA PRO A 114 0.47 -18.79 -1.63
C PRO A 114 1.17 -17.96 -0.55
N PHE A 115 1.75 -16.80 -0.90
CA PHE A 115 2.32 -15.85 0.04
C PHE A 115 1.28 -15.24 0.99
N GLU A 116 0.07 -14.89 0.53
CA GLU A 116 -0.98 -14.36 1.42
C GLU A 116 -1.39 -15.43 2.44
N GLN A 117 -1.49 -16.69 1.98
CA GLN A 117 -1.78 -17.83 2.84
C GLN A 117 -0.65 -18.10 3.83
N LEU A 118 0.61 -18.02 3.39
CA LEU A 118 1.78 -18.14 4.27
C LEU A 118 1.84 -17.00 5.30
N LEU A 119 1.47 -15.78 4.94
CA LEU A 119 1.40 -14.65 5.88
C LEU A 119 0.29 -14.80 6.91
N PHE A 120 -0.84 -15.37 6.49
CA PHE A 120 -1.95 -15.73 7.37
C PHE A 120 -1.54 -16.80 8.38
N ASP A 121 -0.86 -17.85 7.91
CA ASP A 121 -0.36 -18.96 8.73
C ASP A 121 0.83 -18.55 9.63
N ALA A 122 1.62 -17.56 9.20
CA ALA A 122 2.81 -17.04 9.88
C ALA A 122 2.54 -16.11 11.07
N ASN A 123 1.32 -16.11 11.63
CA ASN A 123 1.06 -15.64 13.00
C ASN A 123 1.95 -16.35 14.07
N LYS A 124 2.78 -17.31 13.67
CA LYS A 124 3.92 -17.84 14.42
C LYS A 124 5.22 -17.69 13.63
N ASN A 125 6.01 -16.67 13.97
CA ASN A 125 7.47 -16.60 13.81
C ASN A 125 8.06 -17.09 12.47
N LYS A 126 8.35 -16.13 11.57
CA LYS A 126 9.20 -16.15 10.34
C LYS A 126 8.35 -15.71 9.14
N SER A 127 8.42 -14.47 8.67
CA SER A 127 9.55 -13.86 7.95
C SER A 127 9.13 -12.46 7.50
N SER A 128 9.52 -11.43 8.26
CA SER A 128 9.05 -10.06 8.02
C SER A 128 9.44 -9.52 6.63
N GLU A 129 10.51 -10.05 6.03
CA GLU A 129 10.94 -9.74 4.66
C GLU A 129 9.98 -10.29 3.60
N TYR A 130 9.45 -11.52 3.76
CA TYR A 130 8.42 -12.03 2.84
C TYR A 130 7.13 -11.22 2.96
N LYS A 131 6.79 -10.76 4.18
CA LYS A 131 5.67 -9.83 4.37
C LYS A 131 5.89 -8.51 3.62
N LEU A 132 7.08 -7.93 3.70
CA LEU A 132 7.40 -6.71 2.96
C LEU A 132 7.30 -6.96 1.45
N SER A 133 7.89 -8.04 0.94
CA SER A 133 7.85 -8.38 -0.49
C SER A 133 6.41 -8.51 -0.98
N TYR A 134 5.56 -9.23 -0.24
CA TYR A 134 4.14 -9.38 -0.59
C TYR A 134 3.42 -8.02 -0.59
N LEU A 135 3.63 -7.18 0.42
CA LEU A 135 3.03 -5.84 0.47
C LEU A 135 3.49 -4.96 -0.70
N LEU A 136 4.77 -5.04 -1.10
CA LEU A 136 5.31 -4.35 -2.27
C LEU A 136 4.62 -4.82 -3.56
N THR A 137 4.52 -6.14 -3.78
CA THR A 137 3.83 -6.71 -4.96
C THR A 137 2.36 -6.32 -5.00
N LYS A 138 1.68 -6.32 -3.85
CA LYS A 138 0.28 -5.89 -3.73
C LYS A 138 0.11 -4.41 -4.11
N ARG A 139 0.98 -3.54 -3.61
CA ARG A 139 1.00 -2.11 -3.95
C ARG A 139 1.23 -1.89 -5.45
N GLU A 140 2.18 -2.62 -6.05
CA GLU A 140 2.45 -2.57 -7.48
C GLU A 140 1.21 -2.99 -8.29
N ALA A 141 0.56 -4.09 -7.93
CA ALA A 141 -0.66 -4.54 -8.59
C ALA A 141 -1.81 -3.53 -8.46
N SER A 142 -2.00 -2.92 -7.30
CA SER A 142 -2.99 -1.85 -7.11
C SER A 142 -2.67 -0.59 -7.94
N THR A 143 -1.39 -0.25 -8.08
CA THR A 143 -0.94 0.86 -8.92
C THR A 143 -1.21 0.59 -10.41
N VAL A 144 -0.94 -0.65 -10.87
CA VAL A 144 -1.24 -1.09 -12.24
C VAL A 144 -2.74 -1.02 -12.52
N LEU A 145 -3.59 -1.53 -11.62
CA LEU A 145 -5.04 -1.44 -11.77
C LEU A 145 -5.50 0.03 -11.85
N TYR A 146 -5.06 0.88 -10.91
CA TYR A 146 -5.43 2.30 -10.91
C TYR A 146 -5.00 3.00 -12.21
N THR A 147 -3.80 2.72 -12.70
CA THR A 147 -3.29 3.29 -13.96
C THR A 147 -4.11 2.82 -15.16
N ASN A 148 -4.37 1.52 -15.26
CA ASN A 148 -5.16 0.95 -16.36
C ASN A 148 -6.61 1.45 -16.33
N GLU A 149 -7.15 1.73 -15.16
CA GLU A 149 -8.46 2.37 -15.01
C GLU A 149 -8.48 3.80 -15.56
N GLN A 150 -7.45 4.62 -15.30
CA GLN A 150 -7.35 5.96 -15.90
C GLN A 150 -7.25 5.88 -17.43
N ILE A 151 -6.42 4.98 -17.96
CA ILE A 151 -6.30 4.74 -19.41
C ILE A 151 -7.64 4.32 -20.01
N PHE A 152 -8.38 3.43 -19.34
CA PHE A 152 -9.72 3.02 -19.74
C PHE A 152 -10.70 4.19 -19.78
N LEU A 153 -10.70 5.05 -18.76
CA LEU A 153 -11.54 6.25 -18.71
C LEU A 153 -11.22 7.25 -19.84
N GLU A 154 -9.93 7.50 -20.07
CA GLU A 154 -9.48 8.36 -21.16
C GLU A 154 -9.88 7.80 -22.52
N ALA A 155 -9.69 6.50 -22.74
CA ALA A 155 -10.09 5.82 -23.97
C ALA A 155 -11.60 5.85 -24.18
N LYS A 156 -12.40 5.66 -23.11
CA LYS A 156 -13.86 5.78 -23.13
C LYS A 156 -14.28 7.19 -23.59
N ASN A 157 -13.72 8.23 -22.97
CA ASN A 157 -14.04 9.61 -23.29
C ASN A 157 -13.61 9.98 -24.72
N LYS A 158 -12.41 9.56 -25.13
CA LYS A 158 -11.89 9.78 -26.48
C LYS A 158 -12.78 9.10 -27.52
N PHE A 159 -13.16 7.84 -27.31
CA PHE A 159 -14.05 7.11 -28.19
C PHE A 159 -15.39 7.82 -28.37
N ALA A 160 -15.96 8.32 -27.25
CA ALA A 160 -17.23 9.04 -27.28
C ALA A 160 -17.14 10.34 -28.10
N ILE A 161 -16.07 11.13 -27.89
CA ILE A 161 -15.82 12.38 -28.63
C ILE A 161 -15.62 12.11 -30.12
N GLU A 162 -14.72 11.18 -30.47
CA GLU A 162 -14.37 10.87 -31.87
C GLU A 162 -15.56 10.34 -32.68
N ASN A 163 -16.53 9.72 -32.02
CA ASN A 163 -17.69 9.13 -32.65
C ASN A 163 -19.01 9.89 -32.39
N ASN A 164 -18.93 11.12 -31.86
CA ASN A 164 -20.09 11.97 -31.56
C ASN A 164 -21.15 11.28 -30.69
N VAL A 165 -20.71 10.38 -29.79
CA VAL A 165 -21.57 9.71 -28.82
C VAL A 165 -21.89 10.71 -27.71
N HIS A 166 -23.16 11.12 -27.61
CA HIS A 166 -23.64 11.85 -26.44
C HIS A 166 -23.92 10.84 -25.34
N TYR A 167 -22.87 10.47 -24.63
CA TYR A 167 -22.96 9.59 -23.48
C TYR A 167 -23.47 10.39 -22.28
N LEU A 168 -24.76 10.25 -21.96
CA LEU A 168 -25.24 10.59 -20.64
C LEU A 168 -24.72 9.49 -19.72
N GLU A 169 -23.69 9.82 -18.95
CA GLU A 169 -23.02 8.90 -18.04
C GLU A 169 -24.02 8.34 -17.01
N LYS A 170 -24.70 7.25 -17.38
CA LYS A 170 -25.28 6.32 -16.44
C LYS A 170 -24.13 5.44 -15.97
N GLU A 171 -23.20 6.02 -15.23
CA GLU A 171 -22.14 5.22 -14.62
C GLU A 171 -22.81 4.14 -13.78
N ASN A 172 -22.55 2.87 -14.09
CA ASN A 172 -23.09 1.78 -13.30
C ASN A 172 -22.60 1.97 -11.86
N ALA A 173 -23.54 2.01 -10.90
CA ALA A 173 -23.26 2.26 -9.51
C ALA A 173 -22.15 1.36 -8.95
N ASN A 174 -22.02 0.12 -9.43
CA ASN A 174 -20.94 -0.79 -9.00
C ASN A 174 -19.58 -0.39 -9.57
N SER A 175 -19.50 -0.02 -10.85
CA SER A 175 -18.24 0.40 -11.48
C SER A 175 -17.73 1.70 -10.85
N PHE A 176 -18.61 2.66 -10.59
CA PHE A 176 -18.26 3.89 -9.86
C PHE A 176 -17.76 3.60 -8.43
N ARG A 177 -18.43 2.70 -7.71
CA ARG A 177 -18.01 2.31 -6.35
C ARG A 177 -16.68 1.55 -6.34
N LEU A 178 -16.45 0.68 -7.32
CA LEU A 178 -15.19 -0.05 -7.47
C LEU A 178 -14.04 0.92 -7.71
N ARG A 179 -14.22 1.91 -8.60
CA ARG A 179 -13.26 2.98 -8.87
C ARG A 179 -12.85 3.72 -7.59
N ASN A 180 -13.83 4.20 -6.84
CA ASN A 180 -13.58 4.89 -5.57
C ASN A 180 -12.88 4.00 -4.54
N ALA A 181 -13.26 2.72 -4.47
CA ALA A 181 -12.64 1.75 -3.59
C ALA A 181 -11.19 1.44 -4.01
N ALA A 182 -10.91 1.32 -5.30
CA ALA A 182 -9.57 1.08 -5.85
C ALA A 182 -8.65 2.29 -5.60
N GLU A 183 -9.15 3.51 -5.83
CA GLU A 183 -8.45 4.77 -5.52
C GLU A 183 -8.09 4.84 -4.03
N ALA A 184 -9.06 4.56 -3.14
CA ALA A 184 -8.84 4.55 -1.69
C ALA A 184 -7.85 3.47 -1.26
N LEU A 185 -7.96 2.25 -1.80
CA LEU A 185 -7.05 1.15 -1.51
C LEU A 185 -5.63 1.46 -1.96
N ASN A 186 -5.44 2.03 -3.15
CA ASN A 186 -4.13 2.42 -3.65
C ASN A 186 -3.48 3.46 -2.73
N TYR A 187 -4.23 4.49 -2.32
CA TYR A 187 -3.76 5.47 -1.35
C TYR A 187 -3.35 4.83 -0.01
N HIS A 188 -4.22 3.96 0.54
CA HIS A 188 -3.96 3.26 1.78
C HIS A 188 -2.73 2.34 1.70
N GLU A 189 -2.60 1.55 0.64
CA GLU A 189 -1.52 0.58 0.48
C GLU A 189 -0.15 1.25 0.34
N ASN A 190 -0.07 2.42 -0.31
CA ASN A 190 1.15 3.21 -0.38
C ASN A 190 1.66 3.57 1.03
N LEU A 191 0.80 4.19 1.85
CA LEU A 191 1.16 4.56 3.23
C LEU A 191 1.40 3.33 4.12
N TYR A 192 0.65 2.25 3.91
CA TYR A 192 0.79 1.02 4.70
C TYR A 192 2.15 0.35 4.51
N VAL A 193 2.62 0.26 3.26
CA VAL A 193 3.92 -0.32 2.94
C VAL A 193 5.05 0.50 3.54
N GLU A 194 4.99 1.83 3.42
CA GLU A 194 5.98 2.74 4.00
C GLU A 194 6.04 2.64 5.52
N ASN A 195 4.88 2.60 6.18
CA ASN A 195 4.80 2.41 7.62
C ASN A 195 5.35 1.03 8.05
N PHE A 196 5.03 -0.03 7.31
CA PHE A 196 5.54 -1.36 7.59
C PHE A 196 7.06 -1.45 7.39
N TYR A 197 7.61 -0.75 6.40
CA TYR A 197 9.03 -0.73 6.13
C TYR A 197 9.84 -0.14 7.29
N ILE A 198 9.40 1.00 7.86
CA ILE A 198 10.09 1.57 9.01
C ILE A 198 9.95 0.72 10.27
N TYR A 199 8.77 0.11 10.49
CA TYR A 199 8.58 -0.87 11.56
C TYR A 199 9.56 -2.04 11.45
N LEU A 200 9.80 -2.56 10.24
CA LEU A 200 10.77 -3.64 10.02
C LEU A 200 12.21 -3.19 10.31
N THR A 201 12.59 -1.99 9.90
CA THR A 201 13.91 -1.43 10.22
C THR A 201 14.12 -1.31 11.73
N GLU A 202 13.09 -0.90 12.47
CA GLU A 202 13.13 -0.84 13.93
C GLU A 202 13.20 -2.24 14.56
N ALA A 203 12.42 -3.21 14.10
CA ALA A 203 12.50 -4.58 14.59
C ALA A 203 13.92 -5.15 14.48
N HIS A 204 14.64 -4.81 13.40
CA HIS A 204 16.05 -5.18 13.26
C HIS A 204 16.97 -4.47 14.27
N LEU A 205 16.70 -3.20 14.59
CA LEU A 205 17.43 -2.48 15.64
C LEU A 205 17.21 -3.13 17.01
N LEU A 206 15.97 -3.49 17.34
CA LEU A 206 15.66 -4.19 18.60
C LEU A 206 16.38 -5.55 18.68
N TYR A 207 16.47 -6.29 17.58
CA TYR A 207 17.25 -7.52 17.52
C TYR A 207 18.75 -7.26 17.77
N ALA A 208 19.32 -6.20 17.19
CA ALA A 208 20.71 -5.82 17.43
C ALA A 208 20.95 -5.46 18.91
N ILE A 209 20.04 -4.73 19.55
CA ILE A 209 20.10 -4.40 20.98
C ILE A 209 20.13 -5.68 21.82
N GLN A 210 19.26 -6.65 21.52
CA GLN A 210 19.23 -7.94 22.22
C GLN A 210 20.52 -8.76 22.05
N SER A 211 21.20 -8.61 20.91
CA SER A 211 22.48 -9.27 20.66
C SER A 211 23.67 -8.63 21.38
N GLU A 212 23.47 -7.46 22.00
CA GLU A 212 24.51 -6.62 22.62
C GLU A 212 25.69 -6.27 21.68
N ASN A 213 25.52 -6.37 20.36
CA ASN A 213 26.54 -6.01 19.37
C ASN A 213 26.52 -4.51 19.08
N VAL A 214 27.36 -3.75 19.77
CA VAL A 214 27.45 -2.27 19.64
C VAL A 214 27.60 -1.81 18.18
N ILE A 215 28.38 -2.52 17.36
CA ILE A 215 28.58 -2.15 15.95
C ILE A 215 27.28 -2.29 15.16
N ASP A 216 26.54 -3.40 15.36
CA ASP A 216 25.26 -3.61 14.66
C ASP A 216 24.18 -2.65 15.19
N ILE A 217 24.18 -2.35 16.49
CA ILE A 217 23.26 -1.36 17.08
C ILE A 217 23.47 0.00 16.43
N GLU A 218 24.70 0.52 16.39
CA GLU A 218 24.99 1.83 15.80
C GLU A 218 24.64 1.87 14.31
N LYS A 219 24.99 0.82 13.56
CA LYS A 219 24.65 0.72 12.15
C LYS A 219 23.13 0.81 11.92
N ARG A 220 22.34 0.03 12.67
CA ARG A 220 20.88 -0.01 12.52
C ARG A 220 20.20 1.25 13.07
N ARG A 221 20.75 1.85 14.12
CA ARG A 221 20.30 3.13 14.68
C ARG A 221 20.42 4.23 13.63
N LEU A 222 21.58 4.36 12.98
CA LEU A 222 21.79 5.34 11.90
C LEU A 222 20.88 5.08 10.70
N ALA A 223 20.66 3.81 10.33
CA ALA A 223 19.73 3.45 9.27
C ALA A 223 18.28 3.85 9.61
N LEU A 224 17.84 3.66 10.86
CA LEU A 224 16.50 4.06 11.30
C LEU A 224 16.33 5.59 11.31
N ILE A 225 17.37 6.35 11.70
CA ILE A 225 17.37 7.82 11.63
C ILE A 225 17.21 8.28 10.17
N GLN A 226 18.09 7.83 9.29
CA GLN A 226 18.07 8.20 7.87
C GLN A 226 16.74 7.84 7.21
N LEU A 227 16.21 6.65 7.51
CA LEU A 227 14.93 6.22 6.99
C LEU A 227 13.78 7.08 7.53
N SER A 228 13.78 7.42 8.81
CA SER A 228 12.77 8.30 9.42
C SER A 228 12.75 9.66 8.73
N ASP A 229 13.92 10.28 8.53
CA ASP A 229 14.06 11.60 7.89
C ASP A 229 13.58 11.58 6.42
N HIS A 230 13.96 10.53 5.70
CA HIS A 230 13.51 10.33 4.33
C HIS A 230 11.99 10.19 4.24
N MET A 231 11.39 9.37 5.12
CA MET A 231 9.95 9.13 5.14
C MET A 231 9.17 10.36 5.60
N PHE A 232 9.71 11.18 6.51
CA PHE A 232 9.12 12.49 6.82
C PHE A 232 9.04 13.37 5.57
N SER A 233 10.12 13.42 4.79
CA SER A 233 10.20 14.22 3.56
C SER A 233 9.22 13.74 2.49
N ILE A 234 8.97 12.43 2.39
CA ILE A 234 7.93 11.86 1.52
C ILE A 234 6.54 12.25 2.04
N LEU A 235 6.30 12.09 3.34
CA LEU A 235 5.00 12.32 3.96
C LEU A 235 4.57 13.80 3.89
N GLU A 236 5.50 14.74 3.91
CA GLU A 236 5.22 16.18 3.72
C GLU A 236 4.66 16.50 2.34
N LYS A 237 5.06 15.72 1.32
CA LYS A 237 4.61 15.88 -0.06
C LYS A 237 3.39 15.02 -0.38
N HIS A 238 3.04 14.10 0.52
CA HIS A 238 1.92 13.19 0.31
C HIS A 238 0.60 13.96 0.41
N PRO A 239 -0.25 13.93 -0.63
CA PRO A 239 -1.53 14.62 -0.60
C PRO A 239 -2.44 14.00 0.46
N VAL A 240 -3.33 14.81 1.04
CA VAL A 240 -4.39 14.33 1.92
C VAL A 240 -5.50 13.70 1.06
N TYR A 241 -5.95 12.50 1.41
CA TYR A 241 -7.02 11.83 0.67
C TYR A 241 -8.39 12.40 1.03
N LYS A 242 -9.06 13.06 0.07
CA LYS A 242 -10.45 13.56 0.23
C LYS A 242 -10.68 14.31 1.57
N ASN A 243 -9.74 15.19 1.92
CA ASN A 243 -9.70 15.96 3.18
C ASN A 243 -9.56 15.12 4.48
N ASP A 244 -9.19 13.86 4.38
CA ASP A 244 -8.92 12.97 5.51
C ASP A 244 -7.40 12.78 5.73
N GLY A 245 -6.86 13.45 6.74
CA GLY A 245 -5.45 13.37 7.11
C GLY A 245 -5.11 12.30 8.15
N SER A 246 -6.04 11.41 8.50
CA SER A 246 -5.89 10.50 9.65
C SER A 246 -4.70 9.55 9.52
N LEU A 247 -4.54 8.91 8.35
CA LEU A 247 -3.41 8.01 8.07
C LEU A 247 -2.08 8.76 8.11
N ILE A 248 -2.00 9.92 7.45
CA ILE A 248 -0.79 10.76 7.43
C ILE A 248 -0.41 11.17 8.86
N LEU A 249 -1.38 11.64 9.65
CA LEU A 249 -1.13 12.06 11.02
C LEU A 249 -0.64 10.89 11.89
N SER A 250 -1.25 9.71 11.74
CA SER A 250 -0.82 8.54 12.50
C SER A 250 0.57 8.06 12.08
N TYR A 251 0.87 8.07 10.78
CA TYR A 251 2.20 7.70 10.29
C TYR A 251 3.25 8.69 10.80
N ARG A 252 2.97 10.00 10.78
CA ARG A 252 3.86 11.03 11.31
C ARG A 252 4.24 10.80 12.78
N LYS A 253 3.29 10.35 13.61
CA LYS A 253 3.56 10.01 15.01
C LYS A 253 4.49 8.81 15.15
N ASN A 254 4.32 7.79 14.30
CA ASN A 254 5.23 6.64 14.25
C ASN A 254 6.65 7.07 13.86
N LEU A 255 6.80 7.90 12.82
CA LEU A 255 8.09 8.43 12.40
C LEU A 255 8.78 9.22 13.52
N ALA A 256 8.04 10.09 14.22
CA ALA A 256 8.58 10.89 15.33
C ALA A 256 9.05 10.00 16.48
N PHE A 257 8.31 8.93 16.78
CA PHE A 257 8.72 7.95 17.78
C PHE A 257 10.02 7.23 17.40
N TYR A 258 10.12 6.71 16.17
CA TYR A 258 11.32 6.00 15.71
C TYR A 258 12.56 6.90 15.64
N GLN A 259 12.38 8.15 15.22
CA GLN A 259 13.44 9.15 15.23
C GLN A 259 13.91 9.38 16.67
N LYS A 260 12.98 9.67 17.60
CA LYS A 260 13.32 9.88 19.01
C LYS A 260 14.02 8.67 19.63
N GLU A 261 13.47 7.47 19.44
CA GLU A 261 14.06 6.23 19.97
C GLU A 261 15.51 6.07 19.51
N SER A 262 15.76 6.24 18.21
CA SER A 262 17.09 6.07 17.63
C SER A 262 18.07 7.21 17.94
N THR A 263 17.61 8.44 18.16
CA THR A 263 18.49 9.57 18.47
C THR A 263 18.75 9.76 19.95
N GLU A 264 17.75 9.52 20.81
CA GLU A 264 17.80 9.87 22.23
C GLU A 264 17.93 8.64 23.14
N ASP A 265 17.23 7.55 22.83
CA ASP A 265 17.09 6.43 23.76
C ASP A 265 18.12 5.31 23.54
N VAL A 266 18.33 4.91 22.29
CA VAL A 266 19.27 3.85 21.91
C VAL A 266 20.70 4.09 22.40
N PRO A 267 21.25 5.33 22.41
CA PRO A 267 22.57 5.60 22.96
C PRO A 267 22.77 5.10 24.41
N PHE A 268 21.74 5.09 25.25
CA PHE A 268 21.86 4.58 26.63
C PHE A 268 22.06 3.07 26.69
N PHE A 269 21.50 2.31 25.75
CA PHE A 269 21.74 0.87 25.67
C PHE A 269 23.18 0.58 25.22
N VAL A 270 23.73 1.38 24.31
CA VAL A 270 25.14 1.28 23.90
C VAL A 270 26.06 1.61 25.08
N GLU A 271 25.77 2.70 25.81
CA GLU A 271 26.50 3.06 27.02
C GLU A 271 26.46 1.92 28.06
N LEU A 272 25.30 1.29 28.24
CA LEU A 272 25.12 0.17 29.17
C LEU A 272 26.02 -1.01 28.80
N ILE A 273 26.06 -1.39 27.52
CA ILE A 273 26.88 -2.49 27.04
C ILE A 273 28.37 -2.19 27.29
N LEU A 274 28.83 -0.99 26.93
CA LEU A 274 30.23 -0.59 27.13
C LEU A 274 30.61 -0.54 28.61
N GLN A 275 29.72 -0.05 29.47
CA GLN A 275 29.96 0.01 30.92
C GLN A 275 29.94 -1.40 31.55
N LYS A 276 29.04 -2.29 31.11
CA LYS A 276 29.05 -3.72 31.48
C LYS A 276 30.41 -4.34 31.15
N GLU A 277 30.92 -4.12 29.94
CA GLU A 277 32.23 -4.64 29.55
C GLU A 277 33.37 -4.08 30.40
N ARG A 278 33.39 -2.76 30.63
CA ARG A 278 34.40 -2.08 31.46
C ARG A 278 34.41 -2.64 32.88
N PHE A 279 33.24 -2.77 33.50
CA PHE A 279 33.08 -3.35 34.82
C PHE A 279 33.53 -4.82 34.84
N ASN A 280 33.16 -5.62 33.85
CA ASN A 280 33.57 -7.03 33.77
C ASN A 280 35.08 -7.20 33.60
N ARG A 281 35.73 -6.35 32.80
CA ARG A 281 37.21 -6.33 32.67
C ARG A 281 37.85 -5.97 34.01
N PHE A 282 37.37 -4.91 34.67
CA PHE A 282 37.89 -4.50 35.98
C PHE A 282 37.69 -5.58 37.04
N LYS A 283 36.49 -6.15 37.15
CA LYS A 283 36.14 -7.24 38.07
C LYS A 283 37.04 -8.47 37.89
N LYS A 284 37.33 -8.87 36.65
CA LYS A 284 38.25 -9.98 36.35
C LYS A 284 39.68 -9.68 36.83
N ARG A 285 40.18 -8.47 36.58
CA ARG A 285 41.52 -8.04 37.04
C ARG A 285 41.58 -7.98 38.57
N PHE A 286 40.62 -7.31 39.20
CA PHE A 286 40.51 -7.17 40.65
C PHE A 286 40.37 -8.52 41.36
N GLY A 287 39.67 -9.48 40.76
CA GLY A 287 39.52 -10.84 41.28
C GLY A 287 40.82 -11.66 41.27
N LYS A 288 41.77 -11.34 40.38
CA LYS A 288 43.08 -12.02 40.29
C LYS A 288 44.13 -11.45 41.24
N MET A 289 43.93 -10.25 41.77
CA MET A 289 44.84 -9.63 42.74
C MET A 289 44.82 -10.38 44.07
N SER A 290 46.00 -10.61 44.65
CA SER A 290 46.15 -11.10 46.01
C SER A 290 45.66 -10.08 47.04
N ARG A 291 45.45 -10.49 48.30
CA ARG A 291 45.00 -9.58 49.36
C ARG A 291 45.96 -8.43 49.61
N SER A 292 47.27 -8.68 49.50
CA SER A 292 48.31 -7.66 49.68
C SER A 292 48.39 -6.66 48.53
N GLU A 293 47.93 -7.03 47.34
CA GLU A 293 47.95 -6.16 46.15
C GLU A 293 46.72 -5.26 46.03
N LYS A 294 45.63 -5.56 46.76
CA LYS A 294 44.40 -4.78 46.71
C LYS A 294 44.54 -3.48 47.51
N THR A 295 44.44 -2.36 46.82
CA THR A 295 44.48 -1.03 47.44
C THR A 295 43.09 -0.52 47.82
N LYS A 296 43.02 0.55 48.61
CA LYS A 296 41.75 1.24 48.90
C LYS A 296 41.18 1.89 47.64
N GLU A 297 42.06 2.37 46.77
CA GLU A 297 41.77 2.97 45.49
C GLU A 297 41.10 1.95 44.56
N ASP A 298 41.61 0.72 44.49
CA ASP A 298 40.98 -0.36 43.71
C ASP A 298 39.58 -0.71 44.23
N LEU A 299 39.40 -0.73 45.56
CA LEU A 299 38.09 -0.98 46.19
C LEU A 299 37.09 0.15 45.90
N ASN A 300 37.54 1.40 45.94
CA ASN A 300 36.71 2.56 45.62
C ASN A 300 36.31 2.54 44.14
N GLN A 301 37.27 2.31 43.24
CA GLN A 301 37.01 2.20 41.81
C GLN A 301 36.04 1.04 41.48
N TYR A 302 36.15 -0.11 42.17
CA TYR A 302 35.21 -1.20 42.02
C TYR A 302 33.78 -0.76 42.36
N LYS A 303 33.61 -0.09 43.50
CA LYS A 303 32.31 0.39 44.00
C LYS A 303 31.71 1.44 43.08
N GLU A 304 32.51 2.39 42.61
CA GLU A 304 32.08 3.44 41.67
C GLU A 304 31.57 2.82 40.36
N LEU A 305 32.37 1.95 39.72
CA LEU A 305 31.95 1.29 38.48
C LEU A 305 30.68 0.43 38.67
N GLN A 306 30.53 -0.20 39.84
CA GLN A 306 29.33 -0.95 40.19
C GLN A 306 28.12 -0.01 40.36
N ALA A 307 28.30 1.13 41.02
CA ALA A 307 27.23 2.10 41.23
C ALA A 307 26.75 2.70 39.90
N ASP A 308 27.70 3.12 39.04
CA ASP A 308 27.43 3.64 37.70
C ASP A 308 26.65 2.62 36.85
N LEU A 309 27.09 1.36 36.87
CA LEU A 309 26.42 0.29 36.15
C LEU A 309 24.97 0.08 36.64
N VAL A 310 24.73 0.10 37.95
CA VAL A 310 23.38 -0.04 38.53
C VAL A 310 22.48 1.12 38.12
N GLN A 311 22.98 2.36 38.16
CA GLN A 311 22.21 3.53 37.73
C GLN A 311 21.82 3.44 36.26
N LEU A 312 22.74 3.00 35.40
CA LEU A 312 22.48 2.88 33.97
C LEU A 312 21.51 1.74 33.64
N ILE A 313 21.57 0.62 34.37
CA ILE A 313 20.56 -0.45 34.28
C ILE A 313 19.17 0.11 34.61
N GLN A 314 19.03 0.81 35.73
CA GLN A 314 17.74 1.39 36.13
C GLN A 314 17.19 2.36 35.09
N LYS A 315 18.07 3.18 34.48
CA LYS A 315 17.68 4.09 33.41
C LYS A 315 17.21 3.34 32.16
N CYS A 316 17.96 2.33 31.72
CA CYS A 316 17.56 1.52 30.55
C CYS A 316 16.25 0.76 30.81
N ASP A 317 16.02 0.23 32.01
CA ASP A 317 14.76 -0.42 32.38
C ASP A 317 13.56 0.55 32.29
N GLN A 318 13.74 1.81 32.69
CA GLN A 318 12.72 2.84 32.56
C GLN A 318 12.44 3.19 31.09
N ILE A 319 13.50 3.34 30.29
CA ILE A 319 13.41 3.59 28.86
C ILE A 319 12.66 2.44 28.17
N GLU A 320 13.04 1.19 28.43
CA GLU A 320 12.40 0.01 27.82
C GLU A 320 10.89 -0.06 28.14
N LYS A 321 10.52 0.15 29.41
CA LYS A 321 9.11 0.19 29.82
C LYS A 321 8.31 1.28 29.11
N ARG A 322 8.91 2.47 28.97
CA ARG A 322 8.30 3.60 28.26
C ARG A 322 8.13 3.27 26.77
N LEU A 323 9.20 2.85 26.10
CA LEU A 323 9.21 2.51 24.68
C LEU A 323 8.19 1.39 24.36
N LYS A 324 8.09 0.37 25.21
CA LYS A 324 7.09 -0.70 25.05
C LYS A 324 5.66 -0.15 25.11
N THR A 325 5.39 0.76 26.04
CA THR A 325 4.07 1.39 26.20
C THR A 325 3.74 2.27 25.00
N GLU A 326 4.64 3.18 24.63
CA GLU A 326 4.47 4.09 23.50
C GLU A 326 4.25 3.33 22.18
N ARG A 327 5.09 2.33 21.90
CA ARG A 327 4.96 1.48 20.72
C ARG A 327 3.62 0.77 20.64
N SER A 328 3.13 0.23 21.77
CA SER A 328 1.81 -0.41 21.83
C SER A 328 0.67 0.57 21.51
N LEU A 329 0.74 1.78 22.08
CA LEU A 329 -0.26 2.83 21.81
C LEU A 329 -0.24 3.27 20.34
N LEU A 330 0.95 3.47 19.77
CA LEU A 330 1.13 3.85 18.38
C LEU A 330 0.60 2.78 17.41
N ARG A 331 0.85 1.50 17.71
CA ARG A 331 0.28 0.39 16.93
C ARG A 331 -1.25 0.43 16.95
N ILE A 332 -1.87 0.62 18.13
CA ILE A 332 -3.33 0.71 18.27
C ILE A 332 -3.88 1.91 17.49
N GLN A 333 -3.22 3.08 17.56
CA GLN A 333 -3.62 4.28 16.84
C GLN A 333 -3.54 4.07 15.32
N TRP A 334 -2.46 3.45 14.84
CA TRP A 334 -2.28 3.10 13.44
C TRP A 334 -3.35 2.12 12.95
N GLU A 335 -3.58 1.02 13.66
CA GLU A 335 -4.61 0.03 13.33
C GLU A 335 -6.02 0.68 13.29
N LYS A 336 -6.32 1.56 14.25
CA LYS A 336 -7.57 2.31 14.28
C LYS A 336 -7.71 3.22 13.05
N ALA A 337 -6.68 4.00 12.71
CA ALA A 337 -6.71 4.88 11.55
C ALA A 337 -6.90 4.11 10.23
N ASN A 338 -6.21 2.97 10.06
CA ASN A 338 -6.42 2.10 8.90
C ASN A 338 -7.86 1.60 8.81
N LYS A 339 -8.41 1.10 9.92
CA LYS A 339 -9.78 0.60 9.99
C LYS A 339 -10.80 1.69 9.65
N GLU A 340 -10.67 2.87 10.25
CA GLU A 340 -11.58 3.99 10.01
C GLU A 340 -11.49 4.49 8.56
N PHE A 341 -10.29 4.54 7.99
CA PHE A 341 -10.09 4.91 6.59
C PHE A 341 -10.78 3.93 5.63
N LEU A 342 -10.56 2.62 5.80
CA LEU A 342 -11.17 1.60 4.95
C LEU A 342 -12.70 1.59 5.09
N ILE A 343 -13.24 1.73 6.30
CA ILE A 343 -14.69 1.85 6.52
C ILE A 343 -15.25 3.06 5.78
N LYS A 344 -14.55 4.20 5.81
CA LYS A 344 -15.06 5.46 5.25
C LYS A 344 -15.01 5.51 3.73
N PHE A 345 -14.01 4.90 3.11
CA PHE A 345 -13.71 5.11 1.69
C PHE A 345 -13.79 3.85 0.81
N VAL A 346 -13.93 2.67 1.42
CA VAL A 346 -14.02 1.38 0.69
C VAL A 346 -15.37 0.70 0.91
N LEU A 347 -15.96 0.79 2.10
CA LEU A 347 -17.29 0.24 2.43
C LEU A 347 -18.39 1.27 2.11
#